data_AF-A0A955KDA9-F1
#
_entry.id   AF-A0A955KDA9-F1
#
_cell.length_a   1.000
_cell.length_b   1.000
_cell.length_c   1.000
_cell.angle_alpha   90.00
_cell.angle_beta   90.00
_cell.angle_gamma   90.00
#
_symmetry.space_group_name_H-M   'P 1'
#
loop_
_entity.id
_entity.type
_entity.pdbx_description
1 polymer ?
#
loop_
_entity_poly.entity_id
_entity_poly.type
_entity_poly.pdbx_seq_one_letter_code
_entity_poly.pdbx_strand_id
1 'polypeptide(L)'
;MKRYLQAFTLFVSGIVLMFLHFEVLLRFEFPDVPWRLFVYGALLEESLKFVFALITLRLGAIPLTIAFIGLGYGFGEQLTHFWFPNGTASLITPWMHAIAGVAMAVMFDRAVRLKSKRYYAFALIIPLLIHAFYNQFLAILLWWYTT
;
A
#
# COMPACT_ATOMS: atom_id res chain seq x y z
N MET A 1 20.50 6.54 12.61
CA MET A 1 19.65 7.47 11.82
C MET A 1 18.59 8.08 12.72
N LYS A 2 18.37 9.40 12.71
CA LYS A 2 17.29 10.03 13.50
C LYS A 2 15.94 9.50 13.02
N ARG A 3 14.98 9.25 13.92
CA ARG A 3 13.66 8.65 13.59
C ARG A 3 12.92 9.38 12.46
N TYR A 4 13.03 10.71 12.42
CA TYR A 4 12.45 11.56 11.38
C TYR A 4 13.09 11.36 10.01
N LEU A 5 14.41 11.19 9.94
CA LEU A 5 15.10 10.92 8.68
C LEU A 5 14.69 9.56 8.12
N GLN A 6 14.54 8.56 9.00
CA GLN A 6 14.01 7.25 8.59
C GLN A 6 12.58 7.33 8.06
N ALA A 7 11.69 8.01 8.80
CA ALA A 7 10.31 8.21 8.38
C ALA A 7 10.23 8.91 7.01
N PHE A 8 11.03 9.96 6.81
CA PHE A 8 11.11 10.66 5.53
C PHE A 8 11.65 9.76 4.41
N THR A 9 12.73 9.01 4.64
CA THR A 9 13.26 8.07 3.64
C THR A 9 12.25 7.00 3.28
N LEU A 10 11.53 6.47 4.26
CA LEU A 10 10.49 5.46 4.05
C LEU A 10 9.27 6.03 3.30
N PHE A 11 8.91 7.29 3.56
CA PHE A 11 7.90 8.02 2.79
C PHE A 11 8.32 8.17 1.33
N VAL A 12 9.52 8.68 1.07
CA VAL A 12 10.05 8.80 -0.30
C VAL A 12 10.13 7.44 -0.98
N SER A 13 10.54 6.40 -0.26
CA SER A 13 10.57 5.03 -0.79
C SER A 13 9.17 4.52 -1.15
N GLY A 14 8.16 4.84 -0.35
CA GLY A 14 6.76 4.54 -0.66
C GLY A 14 6.31 5.17 -1.99
N ILE A 15 6.66 6.43 -2.23
CA ILE A 15 6.39 7.12 -3.51
C ILE A 15 7.07 6.37 -4.65
N VAL A 16 8.36 6.07 -4.52
CA VAL A 16 9.14 5.35 -5.56
C VAL A 16 8.54 3.97 -5.84
N LEU A 17 8.11 3.24 -4.81
CA LEU A 17 7.46 1.94 -4.97
C LEU A 17 6.16 2.04 -5.78
N MET A 18 5.38 3.12 -5.61
CA MET A 18 4.17 3.34 -6.39
C MET A 18 4.51 3.54 -7.87
N PHE A 19 5.49 4.38 -8.20
CA PHE A 19 5.91 4.56 -9.59
C PHE A 19 6.51 3.29 -10.21
N LEU A 20 7.24 2.49 -9.42
CA LEU A 20 7.71 1.18 -9.86
C LEU A 20 6.54 0.21 -10.13
N HIS A 21 5.52 0.21 -9.27
CA HIS A 21 4.30 -0.55 -9.51
C HIS A 21 3.63 -0.12 -10.81
N PHE A 22 3.48 1.19 -11.03
CA PHE A 22 2.88 1.75 -12.24
C PHE A 22 3.66 1.36 -13.50
N GLU A 23 5.00 1.45 -13.47
CA GLU A 23 5.87 0.99 -14.57
C GLU A 23 5.69 -0.50 -14.88
N VAL A 24 5.53 -1.34 -13.85
CA VAL A 24 5.23 -2.77 -14.04
C VAL A 24 3.87 -2.94 -14.71
N LEU A 25 2.84 -2.23 -14.27
CA LEU A 25 1.51 -2.29 -14.90
C LEU A 25 1.55 -1.86 -16.37
N LEU A 26 2.28 -0.78 -16.71
CA LEU A 26 2.39 -0.28 -18.07
C LEU A 26 3.15 -1.25 -19.00
N ARG A 27 4.20 -1.90 -18.50
CA ARG A 27 5.07 -2.78 -19.33
C ARG A 27 4.50 -4.17 -19.53
N PHE A 28 3.74 -4.66 -18.57
CA PHE A 28 3.21 -6.03 -18.60
C PHE A 28 1.73 -6.08 -19.01
N GLU A 29 1.22 -5.02 -19.67
CA GLU A 29 -0.14 -4.87 -20.22
C GLU A 29 -1.04 -6.08 -19.91
N PHE A 30 -1.83 -6.02 -18.84
CA PHE A 30 -2.78 -7.09 -18.55
C PHE A 30 -3.91 -7.03 -19.57
N PRO A 31 -3.94 -7.88 -20.62
CA PRO A 31 -4.58 -7.46 -21.86
C PRO A 31 -6.10 -7.33 -21.77
N ASP A 32 -6.81 -8.06 -20.90
CA ASP A 32 -8.25 -8.28 -21.16
C ASP A 32 -9.15 -8.56 -19.92
N VAL A 33 -8.86 -8.09 -18.70
CA VAL A 33 -9.70 -8.50 -17.54
C VAL A 33 -9.99 -7.40 -16.49
N PRO A 34 -11.19 -6.76 -16.52
CA PRO A 34 -11.55 -5.66 -15.60
C PRO A 34 -11.59 -6.04 -14.12
N TRP A 35 -11.98 -7.28 -13.78
CA TRP A 35 -12.20 -7.70 -12.39
C TRP A 35 -10.91 -8.10 -11.65
N ARG A 36 -9.82 -8.39 -12.38
CA ARG A 36 -8.54 -8.73 -11.76
C ARG A 36 -7.87 -7.51 -11.16
N LEU A 37 -8.04 -6.31 -11.70
CA LEU A 37 -7.43 -5.08 -11.18
C LEU A 37 -7.77 -4.79 -9.70
N PHE A 38 -8.98 -5.12 -9.25
CA PHE A 38 -9.39 -4.83 -7.86
C PHE A 38 -8.77 -5.76 -6.80
N VAL A 39 -8.50 -7.03 -7.14
CA VAL A 39 -7.93 -8.01 -6.20
C VAL A 39 -6.43 -8.24 -6.47
N TYR A 40 -6.00 -8.29 -7.74
CA TYR A 40 -4.59 -8.37 -8.10
C TYR A 40 -3.85 -7.06 -7.86
N GLY A 41 -4.49 -5.89 -8.06
CA GLY A 41 -3.89 -4.59 -7.72
C GLY A 41 -3.61 -4.52 -6.23
N ALA A 42 -4.65 -4.66 -5.40
CA ALA A 42 -4.51 -4.69 -3.94
C ALA A 42 -3.45 -5.71 -3.47
N LEU A 43 -3.48 -6.94 -4.01
CA LEU A 43 -2.49 -7.96 -3.65
C LEU A 43 -1.07 -7.57 -4.02
N LEU A 44 -0.85 -7.08 -5.24
CA LEU A 44 0.47 -6.66 -5.72
C LEU A 44 1.01 -5.50 -4.89
N GLU A 45 0.19 -4.48 -4.66
CA GLU A 45 0.55 -3.28 -3.92
C GLU A 45 0.92 -3.58 -2.47
N GLU A 46 0.07 -4.32 -1.75
CA GLU A 46 0.36 -4.69 -0.37
C GLU A 46 1.55 -5.64 -0.27
N SER A 47 1.73 -6.55 -1.23
CA SER A 47 2.89 -7.45 -1.25
C SER A 47 4.20 -6.70 -1.48
N LEU A 48 4.22 -5.72 -2.39
CA LEU A 48 5.40 -4.88 -2.64
C LEU A 48 5.77 -4.08 -1.38
N LYS A 49 4.79 -3.43 -0.75
CA LYS A 49 5.01 -2.69 0.50
C LYS A 49 5.50 -3.61 1.61
N PHE A 50 4.90 -4.79 1.76
CA PHE A 50 5.28 -5.79 2.76
C PHE A 50 6.71 -6.30 2.57
N VAL A 51 7.09 -6.68 1.35
CA VAL A 51 8.45 -7.15 1.04
C VAL A 51 9.47 -6.05 1.30
N PHE A 52 9.18 -4.82 0.87
CA PHE A 52 10.06 -3.69 1.12
C PHE A 52 10.21 -3.41 2.62
N ALA A 53 9.10 -3.43 3.38
CA ALA A 53 9.10 -3.28 4.83
C ALA A 53 9.93 -4.37 5.54
N LEU A 54 9.82 -5.63 5.10
CA LEU A 54 10.66 -6.73 5.60
C LEU A 54 12.15 -6.45 5.38
N ILE A 55 12.53 -5.99 4.19
CA ILE A 55 13.92 -5.62 3.88
C ILE A 55 14.35 -4.47 4.79
N THR A 56 13.53 -3.42 4.94
CA THR A 56 13.93 -2.28 5.77
C THR A 56 14.10 -2.65 7.24
N LEU A 57 13.21 -3.50 7.76
CA LEU A 57 13.32 -4.05 9.12
C LEU A 57 14.61 -4.85 9.30
N ARG A 58 14.97 -5.68 8.33
CA ARG A 58 16.25 -6.43 8.33
C ARG A 58 17.46 -5.51 8.34
N LEU A 59 17.35 -4.33 7.74
CA LEU A 59 18.36 -3.27 7.76
C LEU A 59 18.33 -2.40 9.03
N GLY A 60 17.54 -2.78 10.03
CA GLY A 60 17.49 -2.09 11.32
C GLY A 60 16.46 -0.97 11.41
N ALA A 61 15.43 -0.97 10.55
CA ALA A 61 14.35 -0.01 10.67
C ALA A 61 13.50 -0.21 11.93
N ILE A 62 13.00 0.90 12.48
CA ILE A 62 12.07 0.87 13.61
C ILE A 62 10.69 0.45 13.05
N PRO A 63 10.02 -0.58 13.58
CA PRO A 63 8.78 -1.08 12.99
C PRO A 63 7.70 -0.02 12.77
N LEU A 64 7.53 0.91 13.71
CA LEU A 64 6.53 1.98 13.59
C LEU A 64 6.78 2.96 12.43
N THR A 65 8.03 3.10 11.96
CA THR A 65 8.33 3.98 10.82
C THR A 65 7.89 3.38 9.48
N ILE A 66 7.56 2.07 9.42
CA ILE A 66 7.01 1.40 8.24
C ILE A 66 5.70 2.02 7.77
N ALA A 67 4.92 2.62 8.68
CA ALA A 67 3.67 3.29 8.30
C ALA A 67 3.89 4.39 7.23
N PHE A 68 5.08 4.98 7.20
CA PHE A 68 5.45 5.98 6.20
C PHE A 68 5.61 5.40 4.79
N ILE A 69 5.90 4.10 4.64
CA ILE A 69 5.86 3.44 3.32
C ILE A 69 4.45 3.51 2.75
N GLY A 70 3.44 3.15 3.56
CA GLY A 70 2.03 3.23 3.16
C GLY A 70 1.60 4.66 2.82
N LEU A 71 1.94 5.62 3.69
CA LEU A 71 1.67 7.04 3.44
C LEU A 71 2.30 7.56 2.14
N GLY A 72 3.57 7.25 1.91
CA GLY A 72 4.28 7.64 0.69
C GLY A 72 3.67 7.00 -0.55
N TYR A 73 3.28 5.73 -0.44
CA TYR A 73 2.63 5.01 -1.53
C TYR A 73 1.32 5.68 -1.95
N GLY A 74 0.41 5.90 -1.00
CA GLY A 74 -0.88 6.54 -1.29
C GLY A 74 -0.74 7.98 -1.79
N PHE A 75 0.29 8.70 -1.33
CA PHE A 75 0.62 10.02 -1.89
C PHE A 75 1.07 9.92 -3.35
N GLY A 76 1.97 9.00 -3.67
CA GLY A 76 2.42 8.76 -5.04
C GLY A 76 1.26 8.37 -5.96
N GLU A 77 0.37 7.50 -5.49
CA GLU A 77 -0.81 7.07 -6.23
C GLU A 77 -1.75 8.23 -6.53
N GLN A 78 -2.02 9.09 -5.55
CA GLN A 78 -2.80 10.30 -5.76
C GLN A 78 -2.19 11.21 -6.84
N LEU A 79 -0.86 11.32 -6.90
CA LEU A 79 -0.20 12.07 -7.97
C LEU A 79 -0.47 11.44 -9.34
N THR A 80 -0.45 10.11 -9.46
CA THR A 80 -0.75 9.44 -10.74
C THR A 80 -2.18 9.67 -11.19
N HIS A 81 -3.14 9.73 -10.27
CA HIS A 81 -4.51 10.07 -10.60
C HIS A 81 -4.69 11.52 -11.07
N PHE A 82 -3.88 12.46 -10.56
CA PHE A 82 -3.85 13.82 -11.09
C PHE A 82 -3.24 13.88 -12.50
N TRP A 83 -2.22 13.07 -12.79
CA TRP A 83 -1.55 13.05 -14.10
C TRP A 83 -2.31 12.30 -15.18
N PHE A 84 -3.05 11.25 -14.81
CA PHE A 84 -3.88 10.45 -15.72
C PHE A 84 -5.34 10.55 -15.28
N PRO A 85 -6.09 11.59 -15.71
CA PRO A 85 -7.44 11.91 -15.23
C PRO A 85 -8.51 10.90 -15.68
N ASN A 86 -8.13 9.68 -16.06
CA ASN A 86 -9.01 8.63 -16.60
C ASN A 86 -9.77 7.87 -15.51
N GLY A 87 -9.59 8.19 -14.23
CA GLY A 87 -10.23 7.51 -13.11
C GLY A 87 -10.70 8.50 -12.06
N THR A 88 -11.95 8.36 -11.62
CA THR A 88 -12.56 9.02 -10.47
C THR A 88 -11.86 8.63 -9.16
N ALA A 89 -10.61 9.05 -9.02
CA ALA A 89 -9.83 8.81 -7.83
C ALA A 89 -10.24 9.78 -6.74
N SER A 90 -10.87 9.22 -5.73
CA SER A 90 -11.29 9.95 -4.55
C SER A 90 -10.08 10.29 -3.68
N LEU A 91 -10.10 11.44 -3.00
CA LEU A 91 -9.17 11.80 -1.91
C LEU A 91 -9.07 10.73 -0.81
N ILE A 92 -9.96 9.72 -0.83
CA ILE A 92 -9.97 8.58 0.08
C ILE A 92 -8.79 7.62 -0.16
N THR A 93 -8.23 7.53 -1.37
CA THR A 93 -7.13 6.58 -1.67
C THR A 93 -5.89 6.80 -0.79
N PRO A 94 -5.35 8.02 -0.63
CA PRO A 94 -4.29 8.32 0.34
C PRO A 94 -4.57 7.83 1.76
N TRP A 95 -5.81 8.00 2.24
CA TRP A 95 -6.20 7.62 3.59
C TRP A 95 -6.28 6.11 3.76
N MET A 96 -6.75 5.38 2.75
CA MET A 96 -6.74 3.92 2.77
C MET A 96 -5.30 3.39 2.91
N HIS A 97 -4.37 3.91 2.10
CA HIS A 97 -2.96 3.51 2.16
C HIS A 97 -2.29 3.90 3.48
N ALA A 98 -2.67 5.03 4.07
CA ALA A 98 -2.24 5.42 5.42
C ALA A 98 -2.68 4.40 6.47
N ILE A 99 -3.95 4.01 6.46
CA ILE A 99 -4.54 3.04 7.41
C ILE A 99 -3.90 1.66 7.23
N ALA A 100 -3.76 1.19 5.99
CA ALA A 100 -3.07 -0.05 5.66
C ALA A 100 -1.60 -0.03 6.14
N GLY A 101 -0.89 1.08 5.92
CA GLY A 101 0.48 1.28 6.40
C GLY A 101 0.61 1.24 7.92
N VAL A 102 -0.31 1.89 8.65
CA VAL A 102 -0.35 1.83 10.12
C VAL A 102 -0.63 0.41 10.61
N ALA A 103 -1.60 -0.29 10.02
CA ALA A 103 -1.92 -1.66 10.37
C ALA A 103 -0.70 -2.58 10.18
N MET A 104 0.00 -2.45 9.05
CA MET A 104 1.24 -3.16 8.75
C MET A 104 2.31 -2.88 9.83
N ALA A 105 2.55 -1.61 10.15
CA ALA A 105 3.56 -1.20 11.13
C ALA A 105 3.29 -1.74 12.52
N VAL A 106 2.02 -1.73 12.97
CA VAL A 106 1.61 -2.29 14.27
C VAL A 106 1.83 -3.81 14.31
N MET A 107 1.50 -4.52 13.23
CA MET A 107 1.73 -5.96 13.16
C MET A 107 3.22 -6.30 13.17
N PHE A 108 4.06 -5.54 12.47
CA PHE A 108 5.51 -5.70 12.55
C PHE A 108 6.08 -5.39 13.94
N ASP A 109 5.61 -4.33 14.60
CA ASP A 109 6.03 -4.02 15.98
C ASP A 109 5.70 -5.19 16.93
N ARG A 110 4.48 -5.75 16.83
CA ARG A 110 4.09 -6.95 17.57
C ARG A 110 4.93 -8.16 17.19
N ALA A 111 5.22 -8.35 15.91
CA ALA A 111 6.02 -9.47 15.43
C ALA A 111 7.45 -9.45 16.01
N VAL A 112 8.06 -8.27 16.08
CA VAL A 112 9.40 -8.06 16.65
C VAL A 112 9.37 -8.24 18.16
N ARG A 113 8.43 -7.60 18.87
CA ARG A 113 8.35 -7.68 20.35
C ARG A 113 8.03 -9.09 20.84
N LEU A 114 7.10 -9.77 20.18
CA LEU A 114 6.60 -11.09 20.56
C LEU A 114 7.35 -12.24 19.87
N LYS A 115 8.31 -11.93 18.98
CA LYS A 115 9.08 -12.91 18.18
C LYS A 115 8.20 -13.94 17.45
N SER A 116 7.06 -13.50 16.93
CA SER A 116 6.02 -14.40 16.40
C SER A 116 5.83 -14.27 14.89
N LYS A 117 5.96 -15.40 14.19
CA LYS A 117 5.74 -15.53 12.74
C LYS A 117 4.30 -15.23 12.33
N ARG A 118 3.33 -15.42 13.22
CA ARG A 118 1.91 -15.13 12.93
C ARG A 118 1.68 -13.64 12.68
N TYR A 119 2.34 -12.78 13.45
CA TYR A 119 2.22 -11.33 13.25
C TYR A 119 2.94 -10.84 11.99
N TYR A 120 4.00 -11.53 11.54
CA TYR A 120 4.57 -11.28 10.21
C TYR A 120 3.56 -11.61 9.10
N ALA A 121 2.81 -12.72 9.19
CA ALA A 121 1.75 -13.02 8.23
C ALA A 121 0.61 -11.99 8.30
N PHE A 122 0.21 -11.58 9.49
CA PHE A 122 -0.82 -10.54 9.68
C PHE A 122 -0.40 -9.17 9.15
N ALA A 123 0.90 -8.86 9.15
CA ALA A 123 1.42 -7.63 8.55
C ALA A 123 1.23 -7.57 7.02
N LEU A 124 0.94 -8.69 6.35
CA LEU A 124 0.50 -8.71 4.96
C LEU A 124 -1.02 -8.84 4.85
N ILE A 125 -1.61 -9.80 5.58
CA ILE A 125 -3.03 -10.16 5.44
C ILE A 125 -3.96 -9.01 5.85
N ILE A 126 -3.67 -8.32 6.95
CA ILE A 126 -4.56 -7.25 7.44
C ILE A 126 -4.58 -6.06 6.48
N PRO A 127 -3.43 -5.49 6.05
CA PRO A 127 -3.42 -4.47 5.00
C PRO A 127 -4.14 -4.89 3.72
N LEU A 128 -3.93 -6.14 3.27
CA LEU A 128 -4.59 -6.68 2.10
C LEU A 128 -6.11 -6.69 2.24
N LEU A 129 -6.63 -7.10 3.39
CA LEU A 129 -8.07 -7.09 3.65
C LEU A 129 -8.64 -5.67 3.72
N ILE A 130 -7.90 -4.72 4.30
CA ILE A 130 -8.30 -3.29 4.33
C ILE A 130 -8.41 -2.75 2.90
N HIS A 131 -7.39 -3.00 2.09
CA HIS A 131 -7.35 -2.56 0.71
C HIS A 131 -8.48 -3.22 -0.12
N ALA A 132 -8.61 -4.55 -0.05
CA ALA A 132 -9.67 -5.26 -0.77
C ALA A 132 -11.08 -4.77 -0.37
N PHE A 133 -11.31 -4.50 0.92
CA PHE A 133 -12.57 -3.92 1.39
C PHE A 133 -12.81 -2.53 0.82
N TYR A 134 -11.80 -1.67 0.82
CA TYR A 134 -11.89 -0.33 0.22
C TYR A 134 -12.25 -0.40 -1.27
N ASN A 135 -11.55 -1.26 -2.02
CA ASN A 135 -11.78 -1.49 -3.44
C ASN A 135 -13.22 -1.96 -3.72
N GLN A 136 -13.73 -2.90 -2.93
CA GLN A 136 -15.10 -3.39 -3.05
C GLN A 136 -16.12 -2.30 -2.69
N PHE A 137 -15.87 -1.53 -1.63
CA PHE A 137 -16.73 -0.42 -1.23
C PHE A 137 -16.81 0.66 -2.32
N LEU A 138 -15.67 1.03 -2.90
CA LEU A 138 -15.61 1.99 -3.99
C LEU A 138 -16.35 1.48 -5.23
N ALA A 139 -16.20 0.20 -5.58
CA ALA A 139 -16.93 -0.41 -6.70
C ALA A 139 -18.46 -0.37 -6.51
N ILE A 140 -18.95 -0.66 -5.30
CA ILE A 140 -20.38 -0.57 -4.96
C ILE A 140 -20.87 0.88 -5.07
N LEU A 141 -20.09 1.82 -4.54
CA LEU A 141 -20.42 3.23 -4.55
C LEU A 141 -20.49 3.77 -5.99
N LEU A 142 -19.51 3.43 -6.84
CA LEU A 142 -19.50 3.79 -8.26
C LEU A 142 -20.69 3.17 -9.02
N TRP A 143 -21.04 1.92 -8.73
CA TRP A 143 -22.23 1.29 -9.32
C TRP A 143 -23.51 2.07 -8.97
N TRP A 144 -23.70 2.43 -7.70
CA TRP A 144 -24.83 3.26 -7.25
C TRP A 144 -24.91 4.64 -7.93
N TYR A 145 -23.77 5.27 -8.23
CA TYR A 145 -23.75 6.58 -8.89
C TYR A 145 -23.93 6.51 -10.41
N THR A 146 -23.85 5.33 -11.02
CA THR A 146 -23.88 5.15 -12.49
C THR A 146 -25.12 4.43 -13.01
N THR A 147 -25.99 3.94 -12.12
CA THR A 147 -27.32 3.36 -12.41
C THR A 147 -28.44 4.21 -11.85
#